data_AF-A0A1I0MM02-F1
#
_entry.id   AF-A0A1I0MM02-F1
#
_cell.length_a   1.000
_cell.length_b   1.000
_cell.length_c   1.000
_cell.angle_alpha   90.00
_cell.angle_beta   90.00
_cell.angle_gamma   90.00
#
_symmetry.space_group_name_H-M   'P 1'
#
loop_
_entity.id
_entity.type
_entity.pdbx_description
1 polymer ?
#
loop_
_entity_poly.entity_id
_entity_poly.type
_entity_poly.pdbx_seq_one_letter_code
_entity_poly.pdbx_strand_id
1 'polypeptide(L)'
;MAVVGERRAGCDGCGRTVTLEELTIVTMPDGEQFVCCPDCEPHARSVARTDGSLDQCRAACDGCNGTYLETELEDIVLDDGTVLTCCRTCAAEAPGADADASNIDGDGGDEPGDSASTTESDRGSGDGTGADRNLCSQCREWTGAELFRITTIDERTERLCPDCKADADDRGIVADVEMRESKAREILGIDADATDADLREAFHEQVKRAHPDRKSGSQSAFKLVKDAYERLRDGG
;
A
#
# COMPACT_ATOMS: atom_id res chain seq x y z
N MET A 1 -46.54 37.46 -10.74
CA MET A 1 -45.58 36.99 -9.72
C MET A 1 -44.64 36.04 -10.42
N ALA A 2 -43.39 36.46 -10.64
CA ALA A 2 -42.39 35.62 -11.29
C ALA A 2 -42.03 34.48 -10.33
N VAL A 3 -42.17 33.24 -10.79
CA VAL A 3 -41.57 32.09 -10.11
C VAL A 3 -40.07 32.27 -10.21
N VAL A 4 -39.45 32.76 -9.14
CA VAL A 4 -38.00 32.73 -9.00
C VAL A 4 -37.66 31.26 -8.79
N GLY A 5 -37.52 30.52 -9.89
CA GLY A 5 -37.04 29.16 -9.84
C GLY A 5 -35.65 29.20 -9.24
N GLU A 6 -35.51 28.65 -8.03
CA GLU A 6 -34.23 28.45 -7.36
C GLU A 6 -33.31 27.73 -8.36
N ARG A 7 -32.37 28.48 -8.92
CA ARG A 7 -31.41 27.92 -9.87
C ARG A 7 -30.50 27.02 -9.04
N ARG A 8 -30.55 25.72 -9.29
CA ARG A 8 -29.76 24.70 -8.61
C ARG A 8 -28.69 24.18 -9.57
N ALA A 9 -27.47 24.01 -9.07
CA ALA A 9 -26.37 23.44 -9.83
C ALA A 9 -25.62 22.42 -8.99
N GLY A 10 -24.89 21.54 -9.67
CA GLY A 10 -24.06 20.51 -9.03
C GLY A 10 -22.78 21.11 -8.48
N CYS A 11 -22.36 20.64 -7.31
CA CYS A 11 -21.02 20.85 -6.78
C CYS A 11 -20.03 19.91 -7.49
N ASP A 12 -18.92 20.43 -8.01
CA ASP A 12 -17.88 19.63 -8.67
C ASP A 12 -17.17 18.67 -7.70
N GLY A 13 -17.04 19.04 -6.42
CA GLY A 13 -16.38 18.19 -5.41
C GLY A 13 -17.17 16.96 -4.95
N CYS A 14 -18.49 17.08 -4.75
CA CYS A 14 -19.32 16.00 -4.17
C CYS A 14 -20.52 15.59 -5.03
N GLY A 15 -20.74 16.22 -6.18
CA GLY A 15 -21.86 15.94 -7.10
C GLY A 15 -23.25 16.32 -6.58
N ARG A 16 -23.37 16.84 -5.35
CA ARG A 16 -24.67 17.24 -4.77
C ARG A 16 -25.21 18.47 -5.49
N THR A 17 -26.51 18.48 -5.74
CA THR A 17 -27.22 19.66 -6.26
C THR A 17 -27.56 20.60 -5.11
N VAL A 18 -27.06 21.83 -5.19
CA VAL A 18 -27.30 22.88 -4.20
C VAL A 18 -27.77 24.15 -4.89
N THR A 19 -28.22 25.15 -4.12
CA THR A 19 -28.64 26.42 -4.71
C THR A 19 -27.43 27.19 -5.25
N LEU A 20 -27.59 27.93 -6.35
CA LEU A 20 -26.51 28.73 -6.94
C LEU A 20 -25.89 29.74 -5.95
N GLU A 21 -26.67 30.21 -4.97
CA GLU A 21 -26.24 31.21 -3.98
C GLU A 21 -25.29 30.62 -2.94
N GLU A 22 -25.31 29.29 -2.76
CA GLU A 22 -24.44 28.55 -1.84
C GLU A 22 -23.18 28.01 -2.50
N LEU A 23 -23.00 28.25 -3.81
CA LEU A 23 -21.83 27.78 -4.54
C LEU A 23 -20.72 28.82 -4.54
N THR A 24 -19.54 28.40 -4.10
CA THR A 24 -18.31 29.17 -4.16
C THR A 24 -17.45 28.68 -5.31
N ILE A 25 -16.94 29.60 -6.13
CA ILE A 25 -15.94 29.29 -7.16
C ILE A 25 -14.55 29.31 -6.52
N VAL A 26 -13.81 28.22 -6.69
CA VAL A 26 -12.41 28.09 -6.25
C VAL A 26 -11.53 27.99 -7.49
N THR A 27 -10.50 28.83 -7.54
CA THR A 27 -9.50 28.85 -8.62
C THR A 27 -8.25 28.10 -8.16
N MET A 28 -7.83 27.11 -8.95
CA MET A 28 -6.61 26.34 -8.77
C MET A 28 -5.38 27.13 -9.26
N PRO A 29 -4.18 26.78 -8.77
CA PRO A 29 -2.92 27.39 -9.24
C PRO A 29 -2.69 27.24 -10.75
N ASP A 30 -3.16 26.14 -11.37
CA ASP A 30 -3.11 25.90 -12.82
C ASP A 30 -4.08 26.77 -13.64
N GLY A 31 -4.89 27.61 -12.97
CA GLY A 31 -5.90 28.48 -13.58
C GLY A 31 -7.27 27.82 -13.78
N GLU A 32 -7.42 26.54 -13.46
CA GLU A 32 -8.69 25.82 -13.52
C GLU A 32 -9.66 26.28 -12.41
N GLN A 33 -10.95 26.33 -12.72
CA GLN A 33 -11.98 26.83 -11.79
C GLN A 33 -13.01 25.74 -11.49
N PHE A 34 -13.31 25.54 -10.22
CA PHE A 34 -14.26 24.56 -9.72
C PHE A 34 -15.37 25.23 -8.91
N VAL A 35 -16.60 24.73 -9.06
CA VAL A 35 -17.78 25.24 -8.36
C VAL A 35 -18.11 24.31 -7.20
N CYS A 36 -17.84 24.78 -5.97
CA CYS A 36 -17.94 23.97 -4.76
C CYS A 36 -19.07 24.44 -3.85
N CYS A 37 -19.73 23.50 -3.17
CA CYS A 37 -20.64 23.81 -2.07
C CYS A 37 -19.85 24.21 -0.80
N PRO A 38 -20.49 24.75 0.26
CA PRO A 38 -19.78 25.30 1.40
C PRO A 38 -19.05 24.24 2.24
N ASP A 39 -19.47 22.97 2.17
CA ASP A 39 -18.73 21.83 2.73
C ASP A 39 -17.44 21.52 1.94
N CYS A 40 -17.48 21.63 0.61
CA CYS A 40 -16.37 21.26 -0.25
C CYS A 40 -15.36 22.41 -0.46
N GLU A 41 -15.80 23.66 -0.34
CA GLU A 41 -14.94 24.85 -0.44
C GLU A 41 -13.66 24.76 0.41
N PRO A 42 -13.69 24.42 1.72
CA PRO A 42 -12.47 24.36 2.53
C PRO A 42 -11.51 23.29 2.03
N HIS A 43 -12.00 22.18 1.50
CA HIS A 43 -11.16 21.12 0.92
C HIS A 43 -10.55 21.56 -0.40
N ALA A 44 -11.35 22.13 -1.31
CA ALA A 44 -10.85 22.67 -2.58
C ALA A 44 -9.79 23.77 -2.36
N ARG A 45 -10.01 24.68 -1.40
CA ARG A 45 -9.01 25.69 -1.02
C ARG A 45 -7.78 25.10 -0.33
N SER A 46 -7.94 24.03 0.43
CA SER A 46 -6.81 23.33 1.04
C SER A 46 -5.93 22.71 -0.04
N VAL A 47 -6.52 22.07 -1.06
CA VAL A 47 -5.77 21.53 -2.21
C VAL A 47 -5.13 22.66 -3.02
N ALA A 48 -5.85 23.75 -3.29
CA ALA A 48 -5.29 24.91 -4.00
C ALA A 48 -4.13 25.60 -3.24
N ARG A 49 -4.04 25.44 -1.91
CA ARG A 49 -2.91 25.92 -1.09
C ARG A 49 -1.82 24.89 -0.90
N THR A 50 -2.21 23.61 -0.88
CA THR A 50 -1.32 22.46 -0.82
C THR A 50 -0.88 22.15 -2.23
N ASP A 51 -0.27 23.15 -2.87
CA ASP A 51 0.67 22.94 -3.94
C ASP A 51 1.76 22.03 -3.36
N GLY A 52 1.46 20.73 -3.33
CA GLY A 52 2.43 19.67 -3.21
C GLY A 52 3.16 19.71 -4.52
N SER A 53 4.06 20.70 -4.60
CA SER A 53 4.89 21.07 -5.73
C SER A 53 5.19 19.87 -6.61
N LEU A 54 5.09 20.05 -7.92
CA LEU A 54 5.67 19.14 -8.91
C LEU A 54 7.13 18.76 -8.55
N ASP A 55 7.83 19.53 -7.70
CA ASP A 55 9.12 19.16 -7.09
C ASP A 55 9.11 17.86 -6.26
N GLN A 56 7.97 17.39 -5.75
CA GLN A 56 7.90 16.19 -4.90
C GLN A 56 7.56 14.92 -5.67
N CYS A 57 7.22 15.04 -6.95
CA CYS A 57 7.03 13.89 -7.81
C CYS A 57 8.35 13.12 -7.91
N ARG A 58 8.32 11.86 -7.49
CA ARG A 58 9.47 10.97 -7.55
C ARG A 58 9.32 10.06 -8.76
N ALA A 59 10.27 10.12 -9.67
CA ALA A 59 10.36 9.22 -10.82
C ALA A 59 11.56 8.27 -10.67
N ALA A 60 11.51 7.15 -11.37
CA ALA A 60 12.57 6.16 -11.35
C ALA A 60 13.66 6.53 -12.36
N CYS A 61 14.93 6.45 -11.95
CA CYS A 61 16.05 6.54 -12.87
C CYS A 61 16.14 5.26 -13.72
N ASP A 62 16.18 5.37 -15.04
CA ASP A 62 16.30 4.22 -15.95
C ASP A 62 17.62 3.46 -15.80
N GLY A 63 18.68 4.11 -15.33
CA GLY A 63 20.01 3.49 -15.13
C GLY A 63 20.13 2.67 -13.85
N CYS A 64 19.70 3.21 -12.71
CA CYS A 64 19.86 2.58 -11.39
C CYS A 64 18.55 2.13 -10.74
N ASN A 65 17.41 2.40 -11.35
CA ASN A 65 16.05 2.12 -10.84
C ASN A 65 15.75 2.72 -9.46
N GLY A 66 16.54 3.71 -9.01
CA GLY A 66 16.30 4.46 -7.78
C GLY A 66 15.21 5.52 -7.98
N THR A 67 14.50 5.88 -6.91
CA THR A 67 13.50 6.97 -6.93
C THR A 67 14.16 8.31 -6.61
N TYR A 68 14.08 9.26 -7.53
CA TYR A 68 14.64 10.60 -7.39
C TYR A 68 13.55 11.64 -7.64
N LEU A 69 13.77 12.87 -7.17
CA LEU A 69 12.85 13.97 -7.54
C LEU A 69 12.94 14.21 -9.05
N GLU A 70 11.82 14.56 -9.69
CA GLU A 70 11.81 14.87 -11.13
C GLU A 70 12.83 15.96 -11.50
N THR A 71 13.12 16.90 -10.59
CA THR A 71 14.14 17.95 -10.78
C THR A 71 15.59 17.45 -10.73
N GLU A 72 15.84 16.24 -10.23
CA GLU A 72 17.16 15.61 -10.13
C GLU A 72 17.45 14.62 -11.27
N LEU A 73 16.45 14.36 -12.09
CA LEU A 73 16.53 13.51 -13.27
C LEU A 73 16.80 14.36 -14.51
N GLU A 74 17.59 13.82 -15.42
CA GLU A 74 17.96 14.44 -16.68
C GLU A 74 17.70 13.45 -17.82
N ASP A 75 17.10 13.95 -18.90
CA ASP A 75 16.81 13.15 -20.09
C ASP A 75 18.04 13.09 -20.99
N ILE A 76 18.62 11.90 -21.13
CA ILE A 76 19.74 11.63 -22.01
C ILE A 76 19.24 10.93 -23.28
N VAL A 77 19.77 11.35 -24.44
CA VAL A 77 19.48 10.71 -25.73
C VAL A 77 20.68 9.87 -26.14
N LEU A 78 20.49 8.56 -26.19
CA LEU A 78 21.50 7.62 -26.68
C LEU A 78 21.64 7.70 -28.20
N ASP A 79 22.76 7.19 -28.73
CA ASP A 79 23.06 7.15 -30.17
C ASP A 79 21.98 6.41 -31.00
N ASP A 80 21.27 5.45 -30.38
CA ASP A 80 20.17 4.71 -30.99
C ASP A 80 18.83 5.49 -31.01
N GLY A 81 18.82 6.75 -30.54
CA GLY A 81 17.64 7.61 -30.45
C GLY A 81 16.72 7.30 -29.27
N THR A 82 17.17 6.46 -28.33
CA THR A 82 16.43 6.14 -27.10
C THR A 82 16.61 7.27 -26.09
N VAL A 83 15.50 7.78 -25.55
CA VAL A 83 15.50 8.78 -24.47
C VAL A 83 15.39 8.04 -23.14
N LEU A 84 16.36 8.23 -22.25
CA LEU A 84 16.35 7.71 -20.88
C LEU A 84 16.32 8.85 -19.87
N THR A 85 15.54 8.68 -18.81
CA THR A 85 15.46 9.63 -17.70
C THR A 85 16.36 9.12 -16.57
N CYS A 86 17.52 9.76 -16.42
CA CYS A 86 18.61 9.28 -15.56
C CYS A 86 18.94 10.26 -14.44
N CYS A 87 19.39 9.76 -13.28
CA CYS A 87 19.95 10.61 -12.24
C CYS A 87 21.33 11.15 -12.67
N ARG A 88 21.78 12.24 -12.04
CA ARG A 88 23.06 12.92 -12.37
C ARG A 88 24.29 12.00 -12.46
N THR A 89 24.31 10.92 -11.68
CA THR A 89 25.40 9.93 -11.73
C THR A 89 25.32 9.07 -12.98
N CYS A 90 24.14 8.51 -13.27
CA CYS A 90 23.94 7.68 -14.47
C CYS A 90 24.07 8.49 -15.77
N ALA A 91 23.68 9.76 -15.75
CA ALA A 91 23.89 10.68 -16.87
C ALA A 91 25.38 10.95 -17.13
N ALA A 92 26.19 11.11 -16.07
CA ALA A 92 27.64 11.34 -16.20
C ALA A 92 28.42 10.12 -16.71
N GLU A 93 27.90 8.91 -16.49
CA GLU A 93 28.50 7.65 -16.97
C GLU A 93 28.02 7.24 -18.36
N ALA A 94 27.06 7.96 -18.96
CA ALA A 94 26.54 7.66 -20.27
C ALA A 94 27.59 7.98 -21.37
N PRO A 95 27.85 7.07 -22.31
CA PRO A 95 28.76 7.31 -23.41
C PRO A 95 28.14 8.36 -24.34
N GLY A 96 28.71 9.57 -24.36
CA GLY A 96 28.21 10.67 -25.20
C GLY A 96 28.36 12.07 -24.61
N ALA A 97 28.75 12.20 -23.33
CA ALA A 97 29.19 13.49 -22.80
C ALA A 97 30.62 13.79 -23.28
N ASP A 98 30.75 14.32 -24.49
CA ASP A 98 32.04 14.75 -25.00
C ASP A 98 32.68 15.84 -24.13
N ALA A 99 33.99 15.68 -24.01
CA ALA A 99 34.88 16.26 -23.03
C ALA A 99 35.33 17.69 -23.38
N ASP A 100 35.58 18.49 -22.33
CA ASP A 100 36.70 19.45 -22.34
C ASP A 100 37.56 19.28 -21.07
N ALA A 101 38.87 19.33 -21.28
CA ALA A 101 39.95 18.66 -20.55
C ALA A 101 40.35 19.36 -19.23
N SER A 102 41.06 18.73 -18.28
CA SER A 102 42.50 18.44 -18.42
C SER A 102 43.08 17.69 -17.19
N ASN A 103 43.81 16.61 -17.48
CA ASN A 103 45.09 16.11 -16.94
C ASN A 103 45.41 16.17 -15.43
N ILE A 104 45.87 15.02 -14.90
CA ILE A 104 47.26 14.81 -14.44
C ILE A 104 47.59 13.30 -14.52
N ASP A 105 48.67 13.01 -15.25
CA ASP A 105 49.35 11.73 -15.39
C ASP A 105 50.10 11.26 -14.11
N GLY A 106 50.35 9.95 -14.02
CA GLY A 106 51.35 9.31 -13.15
C GLY A 106 50.90 7.89 -12.74
N ASP A 107 51.15 6.85 -13.54
CA ASP A 107 52.39 6.04 -13.64
C ASP A 107 52.80 5.29 -12.35
N GLY A 108 52.99 3.97 -12.50
CA GLY A 108 53.90 3.16 -11.68
C GLY A 108 53.29 2.42 -10.50
N GLY A 109 53.17 1.10 -10.63
CA GLY A 109 52.72 0.20 -9.55
C GLY A 109 53.77 -0.09 -8.47
N ASP A 110 53.29 -0.74 -7.40
CA ASP A 110 53.89 -1.90 -6.72
C ASP A 110 53.04 -2.23 -5.47
N GLU A 111 52.54 -3.48 -5.39
CA GLU A 111 52.18 -4.15 -4.12
C GLU A 111 53.49 -4.51 -3.35
N PRO A 112 53.49 -4.99 -2.07
CA PRO A 112 52.40 -5.32 -1.15
C PRO A 112 52.56 -4.71 0.26
N GLY A 113 51.53 -4.80 1.12
CA GLY A 113 51.65 -4.35 2.51
C GLY A 113 50.45 -4.68 3.39
N ASP A 114 50.46 -5.90 3.91
CA ASP A 114 49.64 -6.45 5.00
C ASP A 114 49.41 -5.46 6.16
N SER A 115 48.14 -5.24 6.54
CA SER A 115 47.71 -5.10 7.94
C SER A 115 46.18 -5.00 8.06
N ALA A 116 45.59 -6.17 8.30
CA ALA A 116 44.58 -6.50 9.29
C ALA A 116 43.43 -5.52 9.66
N SER A 117 42.25 -6.15 9.77
CA SER A 117 41.07 -5.78 10.58
C SER A 117 40.14 -4.74 9.94
N THR A 118 38.87 -4.99 9.66
CA THR A 118 37.91 -5.98 10.17
C THR A 118 36.86 -6.22 9.08
N THR A 119 36.62 -7.47 8.75
CA THR A 119 35.48 -7.89 7.93
C THR A 119 34.25 -7.94 8.81
N GLU A 120 33.51 -6.85 8.86
CA GLU A 120 32.15 -6.81 9.39
C GLU A 120 31.29 -5.91 8.51
N SER A 121 31.17 -6.32 7.25
CA SER A 121 29.91 -6.15 6.53
C SER A 121 29.14 -7.44 6.74
N ASP A 122 28.38 -7.40 7.83
CA ASP A 122 27.28 -8.29 8.14
C ASP A 122 26.50 -8.54 6.85
N ARG A 123 26.82 -9.65 6.18
CA ARG A 123 25.81 -10.41 5.49
C ARG A 123 24.88 -10.82 6.59
N GLY A 124 23.86 -10.02 6.81
CA GLY A 124 22.66 -10.40 7.53
C GLY A 124 22.03 -11.56 6.77
N SER A 125 22.66 -12.73 6.87
CA SER A 125 21.96 -14.00 7.01
C SER A 125 21.09 -13.84 8.24
N GLY A 126 19.94 -13.18 8.05
CA GLY A 126 18.77 -13.44 8.84
C GLY A 126 18.35 -14.88 8.56
N ASP A 127 19.05 -15.80 9.22
CA ASP A 127 18.52 -17.10 9.57
C ASP A 127 17.23 -16.82 10.36
N GLY A 128 16.12 -17.03 9.67
CA GLY A 128 14.78 -16.72 10.10
C GLY A 128 13.88 -17.26 9.03
N THR A 129 13.67 -18.58 9.08
CA THR A 129 12.57 -19.35 8.50
C THR A 129 11.74 -18.53 7.51
N GLY A 130 11.96 -18.71 6.19
CA GLY A 130 11.38 -17.91 5.12
C GLY A 130 9.98 -17.42 5.45
N ALA A 131 9.90 -16.24 6.07
CA ALA A 131 8.66 -15.73 6.61
C ALA A 131 7.78 -15.48 5.39
N ASP A 132 6.58 -16.04 5.38
CA ASP A 132 5.59 -15.90 4.32
C ASP A 132 5.37 -14.42 4.00
N ARG A 133 6.17 -13.89 3.07
CA ARG A 133 6.08 -12.50 2.62
C ARG A 133 4.88 -12.46 1.70
N ASN A 134 3.78 -11.93 2.22
CA ASN A 134 2.52 -11.85 1.52
C ASN A 134 2.39 -10.47 0.85
N LEU A 135 1.96 -10.44 -0.42
CA LEU A 135 1.80 -9.20 -1.18
C LEU A 135 0.37 -8.68 -1.11
N CYS A 136 0.18 -7.47 -0.58
CA CYS A 136 -1.12 -6.81 -0.52
C CYS A 136 -1.64 -6.48 -1.94
N SER A 137 -2.92 -6.77 -2.23
CA SER A 137 -3.50 -6.48 -3.55
C SER A 137 -3.71 -4.98 -3.82
N GLN A 138 -3.82 -4.16 -2.78
CA GLN A 138 -4.11 -2.73 -2.89
C GLN A 138 -2.84 -1.87 -2.92
N CYS A 139 -2.02 -1.93 -1.87
CA CYS A 139 -0.80 -1.12 -1.80
C CYS A 139 0.41 -1.78 -2.48
N ARG A 140 0.31 -3.07 -2.87
CA ARG A 140 1.43 -3.87 -3.43
C ARG A 140 2.68 -3.91 -2.54
N GLU A 141 2.52 -3.69 -1.24
CA GLU A 141 3.59 -3.81 -0.27
C GLU A 141 3.69 -5.25 0.24
N TRP A 142 4.92 -5.69 0.48
CA TRP A 142 5.20 -6.99 1.08
C TRP A 142 5.05 -6.90 2.60
N THR A 143 4.24 -7.78 3.17
CA THR A 143 4.04 -7.86 4.61
C THR A 143 4.40 -9.24 5.14
N GLY A 144 5.06 -9.26 6.30
CA GLY A 144 5.28 -10.49 7.07
C GLY A 144 4.05 -10.92 7.88
N ALA A 145 2.96 -10.16 7.83
CA ALA A 145 1.70 -10.51 8.50
C ALA A 145 0.74 -11.24 7.55
N GLU A 146 -0.10 -12.11 8.09
CA GLU A 146 -1.17 -12.78 7.35
C GLU A 146 -2.16 -11.73 6.78
N LEU A 147 -2.31 -11.72 5.45
CA LEU A 147 -3.23 -10.83 4.75
C LEU A 147 -4.67 -11.16 5.11
N PHE A 148 -5.49 -10.12 5.25
CA PHE A 148 -6.92 -10.26 5.39
C PHE A 148 -7.53 -10.56 4.04
N ARG A 149 -8.30 -11.65 3.96
CA ARG A 149 -9.14 -11.93 2.80
C ARG A 149 -10.51 -11.30 3.05
N ILE A 150 -10.82 -10.26 2.30
CA ILE A 150 -12.07 -9.53 2.44
C ILE A 150 -12.90 -9.64 1.17
N THR A 151 -14.21 -9.62 1.32
CA THR A 151 -15.15 -9.43 0.22
C THR A 151 -15.59 -7.98 0.25
N THR A 152 -15.35 -7.25 -0.84
CA THR A 152 -15.83 -5.86 -0.91
C THR A 152 -17.29 -5.82 -1.34
N ILE A 153 -17.93 -4.65 -1.25
CA ILE A 153 -19.29 -4.40 -1.73
C ILE A 153 -19.49 -4.72 -3.22
N ASP A 154 -18.41 -4.74 -4.01
CA ASP A 154 -18.42 -5.10 -5.43
C ASP A 154 -18.30 -6.61 -5.66
N GLU A 155 -18.50 -7.43 -4.62
CA GLU A 155 -18.45 -8.89 -4.65
C GLU A 155 -17.08 -9.46 -5.07
N ARG A 156 -16.02 -8.65 -5.03
CA ARG A 156 -14.64 -9.09 -5.29
C ARG A 156 -13.96 -9.52 -3.99
N THR A 157 -13.18 -10.59 -4.07
CA THR A 157 -12.34 -11.06 -2.97
C THR A 157 -10.93 -10.47 -3.10
N GLU A 158 -10.52 -9.69 -2.10
CA GLU A 158 -9.23 -9.00 -2.06
C GLU A 158 -8.39 -9.44 -0.87
N ARG A 159 -7.06 -9.34 -0.99
CA ARG A 159 -6.11 -9.69 0.09
C ARG A 159 -5.39 -8.44 0.55
N LEU A 160 -5.75 -7.95 1.72
CA LEU A 160 -5.30 -6.66 2.24
C LEU A 160 -4.37 -6.80 3.44
N CYS A 161 -3.39 -5.91 3.55
CA CYS A 161 -2.65 -5.74 4.79
C CYS A 161 -3.55 -5.11 5.88
N PRO A 162 -3.13 -5.12 7.15
CA PRO A 162 -3.90 -4.52 8.25
C PRO A 162 -4.31 -3.06 8.01
N ASP A 163 -3.40 -2.27 7.45
CA ASP A 163 -3.65 -0.86 7.15
C ASP A 163 -4.67 -0.68 6.03
N CYS A 164 -4.50 -1.39 4.90
CA CYS A 164 -5.48 -1.34 3.80
C CYS A 164 -6.84 -1.91 4.21
N LYS A 165 -6.88 -2.92 5.10
CA LYS A 165 -8.13 -3.43 5.65
C LYS A 165 -8.82 -2.37 6.52
N ALA A 166 -8.06 -1.62 7.31
CA ALA A 166 -8.60 -0.55 8.15
C ALA A 166 -9.14 0.60 7.30
N ASP A 167 -8.40 1.01 6.26
CA ASP A 167 -8.86 2.00 5.28
C ASP A 167 -10.13 1.55 4.56
N ALA A 168 -10.17 0.29 4.11
CA ALA A 168 -11.36 -0.27 3.48
C ALA A 168 -12.59 -0.29 4.40
N ASP A 169 -12.37 -0.57 5.70
CA ASP A 169 -13.42 -0.58 6.72
C ASP A 169 -13.97 0.84 6.96
N ASP A 170 -13.06 1.82 7.11
CA ASP A 170 -13.40 3.24 7.30
C ASP A 170 -14.20 3.79 6.11
N ARG A 171 -13.83 3.39 4.90
CA ARG A 171 -14.53 3.76 3.66
C ARG A 171 -15.84 2.99 3.44
N GLY A 172 -16.17 2.04 4.31
CA GLY A 172 -17.40 1.23 4.21
C GLY A 172 -17.45 0.32 2.99
N ILE A 173 -16.30 -0.05 2.42
CA ILE A 173 -16.22 -0.90 1.22
C ILE A 173 -16.12 -2.39 1.57
N VAL A 174 -15.95 -2.75 2.84
CA VAL A 174 -15.87 -4.14 3.32
C VAL A 174 -17.28 -4.69 3.55
N ALA A 175 -17.66 -5.73 2.79
CA ALA A 175 -18.94 -6.43 2.96
C ALA A 175 -18.80 -7.62 3.94
N ASP A 176 -17.71 -8.38 3.83
CA ASP A 176 -17.41 -9.50 4.71
C ASP A 176 -15.89 -9.68 4.88
N VAL A 177 -15.47 -10.18 6.04
CA VAL A 177 -14.06 -10.46 6.34
C VAL A 177 -13.94 -11.93 6.68
N GLU A 178 -13.24 -12.68 5.83
CA GLU A 178 -12.96 -14.08 6.11
C GLU A 178 -12.06 -14.20 7.35
N MET A 179 -12.31 -15.23 8.15
CA MET A 179 -11.53 -15.48 9.34
C MET A 179 -10.07 -15.81 8.96
N ARG A 180 -9.14 -15.23 9.72
CA ARG A 180 -7.71 -15.54 9.62
C ARG A 180 -7.39 -16.90 10.22
N GLU A 181 -6.37 -17.58 9.70
CA GLU A 181 -5.93 -18.88 10.23
C GLU A 181 -5.39 -18.72 11.64
N SER A 182 -4.57 -17.70 11.86
CA SER A 182 -4.05 -17.36 13.18
C SER A 182 -5.18 -17.14 14.20
N LYS A 183 -6.27 -16.49 13.78
CA LYS A 183 -7.45 -16.26 14.63
C LYS A 183 -8.27 -17.52 14.82
N ALA A 184 -8.40 -18.35 13.80
CA ALA A 184 -9.07 -19.64 13.91
C ALA A 184 -8.34 -20.59 14.87
N ARG A 185 -7.00 -20.59 14.84
CA ARG A 185 -6.15 -21.32 15.81
C ARG A 185 -6.34 -20.82 17.23
N GLU A 186 -6.41 -19.51 17.43
CA GLU A 186 -6.71 -18.90 18.75
C GLU A 186 -8.09 -19.32 19.28
N ILE A 187 -9.12 -19.33 18.42
CA ILE A 187 -10.49 -19.72 18.78
C ILE A 187 -10.58 -21.19 19.20
N LEU A 188 -9.87 -22.06 18.47
CA LEU A 188 -9.81 -23.49 18.75
C LEU A 188 -8.79 -23.83 19.83
N GLY A 189 -7.89 -22.90 20.17
CA GLY A 189 -6.84 -23.08 21.18
C GLY A 189 -5.76 -24.07 20.77
N ILE A 190 -5.44 -24.13 19.48
CA ILE A 190 -4.43 -25.06 18.93
C ILE A 190 -3.18 -24.31 18.47
N ASP A 191 -2.03 -24.98 18.55
CA ASP A 191 -0.75 -24.46 18.09
C ASP A 191 -0.65 -24.40 16.56
N ALA A 192 0.32 -23.64 16.05
CA ALA A 192 0.59 -23.49 14.62
C ALA A 192 0.97 -24.83 13.94
N ASP A 193 1.64 -25.73 14.68
CA ASP A 193 2.07 -27.05 14.23
C ASP A 193 1.06 -28.17 14.51
N ALA A 194 -0.17 -27.82 14.93
CA ALA A 194 -1.20 -28.81 15.27
C ALA A 194 -1.62 -29.64 14.05
N THR A 195 -1.79 -30.95 14.24
CA THR A 195 -2.20 -31.84 13.15
C THR A 195 -3.71 -31.82 12.95
N ASP A 196 -4.20 -32.34 11.81
CA ASP A 196 -5.64 -32.46 11.55
C ASP A 196 -6.38 -33.32 12.61
N ALA A 197 -5.68 -34.24 13.28
CA ALA A 197 -6.23 -34.98 14.41
C ALA A 197 -6.47 -34.07 15.63
N ASP A 198 -5.49 -33.21 15.95
CA ASP A 198 -5.57 -32.23 17.04
C ASP A 198 -6.66 -31.17 16.74
N LEU A 199 -6.74 -30.73 15.48
CA LEU A 199 -7.79 -29.82 14.99
C LEU A 199 -9.20 -30.40 15.25
N ARG A 200 -9.42 -31.68 14.92
CA ARG A 200 -10.70 -32.35 15.12
C ARG A 200 -11.04 -32.55 16.60
N GLU A 201 -10.05 -32.88 17.42
CA GLU A 201 -10.23 -33.03 18.86
C GLU A 201 -10.63 -31.70 19.50
N ALA A 202 -9.83 -30.65 19.26
CA ALA A 202 -10.08 -29.30 19.74
C ALA A 202 -11.45 -28.78 19.28
N PHE A 203 -11.82 -29.00 18.02
CA PHE A 203 -13.15 -28.66 17.52
C PHE A 203 -14.27 -29.34 18.32
N HIS A 204 -14.17 -30.64 18.61
CA HIS A 204 -15.19 -31.33 19.40
C HIS A 204 -15.29 -30.81 20.83
N GLU A 205 -14.17 -30.49 21.47
CA GLU A 205 -14.15 -29.89 22.81
C GLU A 205 -14.79 -28.49 22.82
N GLN A 206 -14.41 -27.66 21.85
CA GLN A 206 -14.90 -26.29 21.72
C GLN A 206 -16.39 -26.25 21.35
N VAL A 207 -16.85 -27.17 20.49
CA VAL A 207 -18.27 -27.38 20.19
C VAL A 207 -19.04 -27.77 21.44
N LYS A 208 -18.55 -28.75 22.21
CA LYS A 208 -19.20 -29.16 23.47
C LYS A 208 -19.33 -27.98 24.44
N ARG A 209 -18.35 -27.07 24.45
CA ARG A 209 -18.35 -25.87 25.30
C ARG A 209 -19.29 -24.77 24.79
N ALA A 210 -19.32 -24.52 23.48
CA ALA A 210 -20.07 -23.47 22.84
C ALA A 210 -21.54 -23.84 22.51
N HIS A 211 -21.90 -25.12 22.64
CA HIS A 211 -23.22 -25.64 22.29
C HIS A 211 -24.37 -24.89 23.01
N PRO A 212 -25.41 -24.42 22.30
CA PRO A 212 -26.49 -23.61 22.87
C PRO A 212 -27.32 -24.31 23.95
N ASP A 213 -27.24 -25.64 24.03
CA ASP A 213 -27.86 -26.43 25.12
C ASP A 213 -27.15 -26.27 26.48
N ARG A 214 -25.95 -25.66 26.49
CA ARG A 214 -25.25 -25.31 27.74
C ARG A 214 -25.57 -23.89 28.18
N LYS A 215 -25.57 -23.67 29.50
CA LYS A 215 -25.76 -22.35 30.12
C LYS A 215 -24.78 -21.27 29.64
N SER A 216 -23.60 -21.67 29.16
CA SER A 216 -22.56 -20.77 28.63
C SER A 216 -22.47 -20.76 27.11
N GLY A 217 -23.29 -21.56 26.42
CA GLY A 217 -23.25 -21.71 24.97
C GLY A 217 -24.26 -20.81 24.27
N SER A 218 -23.94 -20.43 23.03
CA SER A 218 -24.82 -19.63 22.19
C SER A 218 -24.66 -20.05 20.74
N GLN A 219 -25.71 -19.85 19.93
CA GLN A 219 -25.65 -20.16 18.50
C GLN A 219 -24.51 -19.41 17.79
N SER A 220 -24.25 -18.16 18.21
CA SER A 220 -23.14 -17.35 17.70
C SER A 220 -21.78 -17.93 18.04
N ALA A 221 -21.58 -18.41 19.28
CA ALA A 221 -20.34 -19.06 19.69
C ALA A 221 -20.12 -20.38 18.93
N PHE A 222 -21.18 -21.16 18.74
CA PHE A 222 -21.10 -22.39 17.95
C PHE A 222 -20.75 -22.11 16.48
N LYS A 223 -21.38 -21.08 15.87
CA LYS A 223 -21.08 -20.68 14.49
C LYS A 223 -19.61 -20.24 14.35
N LEU A 224 -19.10 -19.47 15.31
CA LEU A 224 -17.72 -18.98 15.33
C LEU A 224 -16.69 -20.12 15.44
N VAL A 225 -16.97 -21.15 16.26
CA VAL A 225 -16.13 -22.36 16.35
C VAL A 225 -16.17 -23.16 15.04
N LYS A 226 -17.33 -23.26 14.39
CA LYS A 226 -17.47 -23.95 13.10
C LYS A 226 -16.71 -23.25 11.98
N ASP A 227 -16.82 -21.93 11.91
CA ASP A 227 -16.12 -21.08 10.94
C ASP A 227 -14.59 -21.23 11.07
N ALA A 228 -14.08 -21.19 12.31
CA ALA A 228 -12.67 -21.44 12.60
C ALA A 228 -12.19 -22.82 12.11
N TYR A 229 -12.97 -23.88 12.35
CA TYR A 229 -12.63 -25.23 11.89
C TYR A 229 -12.63 -25.34 10.37
N GLU A 230 -13.64 -24.77 9.70
CA GLU A 230 -13.73 -24.76 8.24
C GLU A 230 -12.54 -24.01 7.61
N ARG A 231 -12.13 -22.87 8.21
CA ARG A 231 -11.00 -22.08 7.73
C ARG A 231 -9.66 -22.81 7.79
N LEU A 232 -9.40 -23.55 8.86
CA LEU A 232 -8.16 -24.32 9.03
C LEU A 232 -8.14 -25.60 8.20
N ARG A 233 -9.31 -26.16 7.89
CA ARG A 233 -9.42 -27.34 7.03
C ARG A 233 -9.25 -27.00 5.54
N ASP A 234 -9.72 -25.85 5.09
CA ASP A 234 -9.64 -25.44 3.68
C ASP A 234 -8.26 -24.90 3.26
N GLY A 235 -7.48 -24.41 4.23
CA GLY A 235 -6.15 -23.83 4.02
C GLY A 235 -4.95 -24.74 4.32
N GLY A 236 -5.17 -26.04 4.58
CA GLY A 236 -4.13 -27.02 4.95
C GLY A 236 -3.74 -27.97 3.83
#